data_AF-A0AAW9ZTN6-F1
#
_entry.id   AF-A0AAW9ZTN6-F1
#
_cell.length_a   1.000
_cell.length_b   1.000
_cell.length_c   1.000
_cell.angle_alpha   90.00
_cell.angle_beta   90.00
_cell.angle_gamma   90.00
#
_symmetry.space_group_name_H-M   'P 1'
#
loop_
_entity.id
_entity.type
_entity.pdbx_description
1 polymer ?
#
loop_
_entity_poly.entity_id
_entity_poly.type
_entity_poly.pdbx_seq_one_letter_code
_entity_poly.pdbx_strand_id
1 'polypeptide(L)'
;MQSMSFRCMPKQASSSDRLPKASTRHRGRFMRRVDRPSVTVEIPMSSPATVTIDNRSSYTIVTQVTRNYWVEGDGDSIDGKTIEADSKQTYTVKAKTAHHGELDIDLIDSATSTVIATLNINSIKDPQDGSGLAGTSKTANLQIAAVGHRSSPGDEDLRRIDVTLVDVSIGRLRYNDVSMKASHNSYQRDETLREQITWNPKNHYDCGCGGLELDIAQSDDGLDWSVGHKGSYDKHYRQLSGFLSDLAVWSKENDGHDVITLHLDLKHTATKDFPDQLDAYLKDRLPRIYTPGELMGSQETLALGAERNGWPFIEDLKNTFLVCVTGNKQDKQTYAETVPKSRLCFADKDTDADENPSDPHRVFFNFHIFHSDRDQWMKTFKACVGRPEVIIRAYLANSEDNWNDCLDSGCCVIATNKISDHAWALVGAQRFAKRVPLL
;
A
#
# COMPACT_ATOMS: atom_id res chain seq x y z
N MET A 1 56.01 -10.83 2.51
CA MET A 1 56.07 -9.42 2.95
C MET A 1 54.63 -8.92 3.04
N GLN A 2 53.98 -9.22 4.16
CA GLN A 2 53.72 -8.34 5.30
C GLN A 2 52.56 -7.35 5.06
N SER A 3 51.46 -7.68 5.74
CA SER A 3 50.22 -6.95 5.95
C SER A 3 50.41 -5.65 6.75
N MET A 4 49.51 -4.68 6.57
CA MET A 4 49.15 -3.78 7.67
C MET A 4 47.64 -3.59 7.78
N SER A 5 47.13 -4.07 8.90
CA SER A 5 45.84 -3.81 9.52
C SER A 5 45.86 -2.48 10.27
N PHE A 6 44.78 -1.69 10.22
CA PHE A 6 44.56 -0.59 11.14
C PHE A 6 43.50 -0.97 12.20
N ARG A 7 43.93 -0.95 13.46
CA ARG A 7 43.07 -1.00 14.65
C ARG A 7 42.96 0.40 15.26
N CYS A 8 41.76 0.65 15.75
CA CYS A 8 41.27 1.77 16.55
C CYS A 8 41.98 1.91 17.91
N MET A 9 42.00 3.13 18.49
CA MET A 9 41.86 3.48 19.94
C MET A 9 42.22 4.98 20.21
N PRO A 10 41.85 5.59 21.36
CA PRO A 10 40.98 6.79 21.46
C PRO A 10 41.63 7.98 22.19
N LYS A 11 40.89 9.08 22.43
CA LYS A 11 41.25 10.05 23.51
C LYS A 11 40.09 10.91 24.04
N GLN A 12 40.27 11.26 25.32
CA GLN A 12 39.35 11.76 26.34
C GLN A 12 39.04 13.27 26.28
N ALA A 13 38.12 13.65 27.17
CA ALA A 13 37.50 14.95 27.45
C ALA A 13 38.35 15.98 28.24
N SER A 14 37.68 17.12 28.51
CA SER A 14 37.98 18.29 29.39
C SER A 14 38.66 19.47 28.65
N SER A 15 38.41 20.76 28.92
CA SER A 15 37.84 21.49 30.05
C SER A 15 37.56 22.98 29.71
N SER A 16 36.57 23.59 30.39
CA SER A 16 36.52 24.95 30.99
C SER A 16 36.88 26.25 30.23
N ASP A 17 35.99 27.25 30.32
CA ASP A 17 36.28 28.70 30.54
C ASP A 17 35.01 29.43 31.08
N ARG A 18 34.95 29.88 32.34
CA ARG A 18 35.25 31.21 32.95
C ARG A 18 34.33 32.40 32.60
N LEU A 19 33.35 32.67 33.52
CA LEU A 19 33.05 33.92 34.32
C LEU A 19 33.02 35.33 33.64
N PRO A 20 32.25 36.35 34.14
CA PRO A 20 32.13 36.72 35.57
C PRO A 20 30.79 37.32 36.11
N LYS A 21 30.82 37.63 37.41
CA LYS A 21 29.77 38.03 38.37
C LYS A 21 29.44 39.54 38.40
N ALA A 22 28.23 39.88 38.87
CA ALA A 22 27.90 41.07 39.69
C ALA A 22 26.71 40.74 40.64
N SER A 23 26.88 40.77 41.97
CA SER A 23 26.41 41.81 42.93
C SER A 23 24.88 42.01 42.94
N THR A 24 24.09 41.82 44.01
CA THR A 24 24.11 42.56 45.30
C THR A 24 23.10 41.97 46.34
N ARG A 25 23.48 42.00 47.63
CA ARG A 25 22.75 42.15 48.93
C ARG A 25 21.27 41.67 49.18
N HIS A 26 21.17 40.84 50.24
CA HIS A 26 20.28 40.85 51.43
C HIS A 26 18.73 40.93 51.31
N ARG A 27 18.03 39.91 51.84
CA ARG A 27 17.25 39.96 53.11
C ARG A 27 16.46 38.65 53.31
N GLY A 28 16.49 38.13 54.54
CA GLY A 28 15.69 36.96 54.93
C GLY A 28 14.20 37.27 55.05
N ARG A 29 13.35 36.28 54.74
CA ARG A 29 11.96 36.22 55.21
C ARG A 29 11.46 34.77 55.26
N PHE A 30 11.13 34.37 56.48
CA PHE A 30 10.19 33.34 56.93
C PHE A 30 9.55 32.42 55.88
N MET A 31 9.73 31.11 56.10
CA MET A 31 8.86 30.05 55.59
C MET A 31 7.40 30.33 55.93
N ARG A 32 6.53 30.39 54.92
CA ARG A 32 5.13 29.96 55.02
C ARG A 32 4.94 28.79 54.07
N ARG A 33 4.62 27.63 54.64
CA ARG A 33 4.04 26.50 53.90
C ARG A 33 2.74 27.02 53.28
N VAL A 34 2.70 27.08 51.95
CA VAL A 34 1.45 27.26 51.21
C VAL A 34 1.01 25.85 50.87
N ASP A 35 -0.05 25.38 51.52
CA ASP A 35 -0.75 24.17 51.10
C ASP A 35 -1.25 24.42 49.67
N ARG A 36 -0.65 23.72 48.71
CA ARG A 36 -1.18 23.66 47.35
C ARG A 36 -2.38 22.71 47.40
N PRO A 37 -3.57 23.12 46.91
CA PRO A 37 -4.64 22.17 46.68
C PRO A 37 -4.13 21.12 45.70
N SER A 38 -4.27 19.84 46.03
CA SER A 38 -4.19 18.78 45.04
C SER A 38 -5.36 18.96 44.08
N VAL A 39 -5.12 19.64 42.97
CA VAL A 39 -6.04 19.59 41.84
C VAL A 39 -5.87 18.21 41.24
N THR A 40 -6.73 17.27 41.63
CA THR A 40 -6.93 16.05 40.88
C THR A 40 -7.58 16.49 39.58
N VAL A 41 -6.78 16.64 38.52
CA VAL A 41 -7.31 16.74 37.16
C VAL A 41 -7.88 15.36 36.87
N GLU A 42 -9.20 15.21 36.92
CA GLU A 42 -9.87 14.07 36.31
C GLU A 42 -9.56 14.14 34.81
N ILE A 43 -8.57 13.37 34.37
CA ILE A 43 -8.40 13.09 32.95
C ILE A 43 -9.61 12.25 32.58
N PRO A 44 -10.45 12.66 31.61
CA PRO A 44 -11.59 11.85 31.20
C PRO A 44 -11.05 10.50 30.71
N MET A 45 -11.33 9.45 31.48
CA MET A 45 -10.74 8.11 31.28
C MET A 45 -11.40 7.33 30.15
N SER A 46 -12.53 7.81 29.62
CA SER A 46 -13.26 7.20 28.53
C SER A 46 -12.92 7.87 27.20
N SER A 47 -12.52 7.08 26.21
CA SER A 47 -12.26 7.52 24.84
C SER A 47 -13.35 6.98 23.92
N PRO A 48 -14.39 7.77 23.59
CA PRO A 48 -15.44 7.32 22.69
C PRO A 48 -14.96 7.23 21.25
N ALA A 49 -15.55 6.30 20.50
CA ALA A 49 -15.39 6.14 19.07
C ALA A 49 -16.70 5.66 18.44
N THR A 50 -16.79 5.78 17.12
CA THR A 50 -17.89 5.21 16.34
C THR A 50 -17.38 4.09 15.45
N VAL A 51 -18.17 3.02 15.33
CA VAL A 51 -18.00 1.98 14.33
C VAL A 51 -19.19 2.08 13.39
N THR A 52 -18.94 2.46 12.14
CA THR A 52 -19.95 2.47 11.08
C THR A 52 -19.77 1.23 10.23
N ILE A 53 -20.83 0.45 10.05
CA ILE A 53 -20.87 -0.67 9.11
C ILE A 53 -21.81 -0.28 7.96
N ASP A 54 -21.23 -0.08 6.77
CA ASP A 54 -21.87 0.17 5.48
C ASP A 54 -22.02 -1.17 4.74
N ASN A 55 -23.18 -1.80 4.89
CA ASN A 55 -23.48 -3.07 4.26
C ASN A 55 -24.06 -2.84 2.87
N ARG A 56 -23.21 -2.89 1.82
CA ARG A 56 -23.61 -2.81 0.41
C ARG A 56 -23.64 -4.20 -0.25
N SER A 57 -23.88 -5.22 0.56
CA SER A 57 -24.01 -6.60 0.12
C SER A 57 -25.46 -7.05 0.20
N SER A 58 -25.75 -8.17 -0.45
CA SER A 58 -27.04 -8.85 -0.41
C SER A 58 -27.32 -9.56 0.93
N TYR A 59 -26.32 -9.65 1.82
CA TYR A 59 -26.49 -10.29 3.12
C TYR A 59 -27.26 -9.38 4.07
N THR A 60 -28.19 -9.95 4.83
CA THR A 60 -28.63 -9.33 6.10
C THR A 60 -27.70 -9.82 7.19
N ILE A 61 -27.02 -8.91 7.86
CA ILE A 61 -25.93 -9.23 8.78
C ILE A 61 -26.41 -9.13 10.22
N VAL A 62 -26.03 -10.11 11.04
CA VAL A 62 -26.07 -10.01 12.50
C VAL A 62 -24.64 -9.89 13.00
N THR A 63 -24.36 -8.84 13.76
CA THR A 63 -23.08 -8.66 14.43
C THR A 63 -22.99 -9.56 15.67
N GLN A 64 -21.83 -10.19 15.87
CA GLN A 64 -21.50 -10.93 17.08
C GLN A 64 -20.15 -10.46 17.60
N VAL A 65 -20.13 -9.86 18.78
CA VAL A 65 -18.89 -9.44 19.43
C VAL A 65 -18.20 -10.68 20.02
N THR A 66 -16.99 -10.96 19.54
CA THR A 66 -16.20 -12.14 19.95
C THR A 66 -15.04 -11.79 20.88
N ARG A 67 -14.59 -10.52 20.88
CA ARG A 67 -13.65 -9.93 21.84
C ARG A 67 -14.08 -8.49 22.14
N ASN A 68 -14.00 -8.04 23.39
CA ASN A 68 -14.40 -6.68 23.82
C ASN A 68 -13.52 -6.14 24.97
N TYR A 69 -12.24 -6.47 24.97
CA TYR A 69 -11.34 -6.14 26.06
C TYR A 69 -11.22 -4.62 26.23
N TRP A 70 -11.49 -4.17 27.46
CA TRP A 70 -11.43 -2.75 27.81
C TRP A 70 -12.40 -1.88 26.99
N VAL A 71 -13.59 -2.40 26.63
CA VAL A 71 -14.69 -1.64 25.97
C VAL A 71 -15.91 -1.51 26.88
N GLU A 72 -16.34 -0.29 27.24
CA GLU A 72 -17.50 -0.06 28.12
C GLU A 72 -18.79 -0.65 27.52
N GLY A 73 -19.63 -1.19 28.39
CA GLY A 73 -20.83 -1.92 27.97
C GLY A 73 -20.50 -3.11 27.10
N ASP A 74 -19.31 -3.71 27.21
CA ASP A 74 -18.93 -4.99 26.60
C ASP A 74 -19.24 -5.11 25.09
N GLY A 75 -19.24 -3.99 24.37
CA GLY A 75 -19.64 -3.96 22.96
C GLY A 75 -21.14 -4.09 22.69
N ASP A 76 -22.00 -4.07 23.72
CA ASP A 76 -23.47 -4.20 23.66
C ASP A 76 -24.14 -3.26 22.65
N SER A 77 -23.53 -2.10 22.40
CA SER A 77 -24.04 -1.15 21.40
C SER A 77 -24.02 -1.73 19.99
N ILE A 78 -23.08 -2.63 19.71
CA ILE A 78 -22.92 -3.30 18.43
C ILE A 78 -23.21 -4.79 18.49
N ASP A 79 -23.17 -5.47 19.65
CA ASP A 79 -23.44 -6.91 19.73
C ASP A 79 -24.91 -7.27 19.45
N GLY A 80 -25.13 -8.36 18.73
CA GLY A 80 -26.45 -8.88 18.37
C GLY A 80 -27.30 -7.94 17.53
N LYS A 81 -26.70 -6.99 16.81
CA LYS A 81 -27.42 -6.00 16.01
C LYS A 81 -27.60 -6.49 14.58
N THR A 82 -28.80 -6.29 14.05
CA THR A 82 -29.11 -6.55 12.65
C THR A 82 -28.76 -5.34 11.80
N ILE A 83 -28.12 -5.59 10.65
CA ILE A 83 -27.84 -4.63 9.60
C ILE A 83 -28.43 -5.21 8.32
N GLU A 84 -29.49 -4.59 7.82
CA GLU A 84 -30.16 -5.02 6.60
C GLU A 84 -29.21 -4.94 5.39
N ALA A 85 -29.51 -5.72 4.34
CA ALA A 85 -28.86 -5.57 3.04
C ALA A 85 -29.00 -4.13 2.52
N ASP A 86 -27.98 -3.64 1.80
CA ASP A 86 -27.92 -2.29 1.24
C ASP A 86 -28.23 -1.16 2.25
N SER A 87 -27.77 -1.32 3.50
CA SER A 87 -28.02 -0.38 4.59
C SER A 87 -26.76 -0.04 5.38
N LYS A 88 -26.83 1.04 6.17
CA LYS A 88 -25.73 1.54 6.98
C LYS A 88 -26.17 1.71 8.42
N GLN A 89 -25.34 1.29 9.36
CA GLN A 89 -25.55 1.48 10.79
C GLN A 89 -24.28 2.03 11.45
N THR A 90 -24.46 2.90 12.43
CA THR A 90 -23.35 3.49 13.21
C THR A 90 -23.59 3.21 14.68
N TYR A 91 -22.55 2.68 15.32
CA TYR A 91 -22.56 2.27 16.73
C TYR A 91 -21.54 3.09 17.50
N THR A 92 -21.91 3.55 18.70
CA THR A 92 -20.96 4.23 19.59
C THR A 92 -20.34 3.20 20.51
N VAL A 93 -19.01 3.12 20.52
CA VAL A 93 -18.22 2.26 21.41
C VAL A 93 -17.31 3.15 22.27
N LYS A 94 -16.91 2.68 23.45
CA LYS A 94 -16.09 3.47 24.37
C LYS A 94 -15.00 2.61 24.98
N ALA A 95 -13.75 3.07 24.97
CA ALA A 95 -12.69 2.39 25.72
C ALA A 95 -12.82 2.65 27.23
N LYS A 96 -12.71 1.60 28.07
CA LYS A 96 -12.88 1.61 29.55
C LYS A 96 -11.80 2.40 30.30
N THR A 97 -10.64 2.68 29.70
CA THR A 97 -9.46 3.25 30.40
C THR A 97 -8.52 4.01 29.45
N ALA A 98 -7.39 4.50 29.98
CA ALA A 98 -6.27 5.02 29.18
C ALA A 98 -5.69 4.03 28.13
N HIS A 99 -6.06 2.74 28.20
CA HIS A 99 -5.71 1.70 27.24
C HIS A 99 -6.49 1.83 25.91
N HIS A 100 -6.06 1.09 24.89
CA HIS A 100 -6.49 1.27 23.51
C HIS A 100 -7.89 0.73 23.17
N GLY A 101 -8.43 -0.22 23.96
CA GLY A 101 -9.73 -0.86 23.74
C GLY A 101 -9.74 -1.77 22.50
N GLU A 102 -9.98 -3.06 22.70
CA GLU A 102 -9.98 -4.07 21.63
C GLU A 102 -11.38 -4.62 21.40
N LEU A 103 -11.79 -4.76 20.14
CA LEU A 103 -13.11 -5.21 19.74
C LEU A 103 -13.05 -6.07 18.47
N ASP A 104 -13.42 -7.34 18.59
CA ASP A 104 -13.59 -8.22 17.43
C ASP A 104 -15.08 -8.49 17.22
N ILE A 105 -15.49 -8.48 15.95
CA ILE A 105 -16.89 -8.60 15.53
C ILE A 105 -16.95 -9.58 14.39
N ASP A 106 -17.60 -10.71 14.60
CA ASP A 106 -18.05 -11.57 13.51
C ASP A 106 -19.31 -10.98 12.88
N LEU A 107 -19.31 -10.96 11.55
CA LEU A 107 -20.43 -10.55 10.72
C LEU A 107 -21.06 -11.82 10.16
N ILE A 108 -22.27 -12.12 10.64
CA ILE A 108 -22.95 -13.38 10.38
C ILE A 108 -24.08 -13.13 9.38
N ASP A 109 -24.15 -13.92 8.33
CA ASP A 109 -25.32 -13.94 7.45
C ASP A 109 -26.52 -14.50 8.22
N SER A 110 -27.56 -13.68 8.41
CA SER A 110 -28.75 -14.04 9.17
C SER A 110 -29.53 -15.20 8.53
N ALA A 111 -29.42 -15.38 7.21
CA ALA A 111 -30.13 -16.42 6.48
C ALA A 111 -29.50 -17.80 6.69
N THR A 112 -28.17 -17.87 6.76
CA THR A 112 -27.42 -19.14 6.85
C THR A 112 -26.77 -19.39 8.20
N SER A 113 -26.74 -18.40 9.08
CA SER A 113 -26.00 -18.43 10.36
C SER A 113 -24.49 -18.72 10.19
N THR A 114 -23.92 -18.33 9.05
CA THR A 114 -22.48 -18.50 8.78
C THR A 114 -21.73 -17.18 8.96
N VAL A 115 -20.52 -17.23 9.51
CA VAL A 115 -19.63 -16.07 9.59
C VAL A 115 -19.12 -15.77 8.18
N ILE A 116 -19.55 -14.64 7.61
CA ILE A 116 -19.19 -14.22 6.26
C ILE A 116 -18.01 -13.25 6.25
N ALA A 117 -17.78 -12.54 7.35
CA ALA A 117 -16.60 -11.71 7.56
C ALA A 117 -16.30 -11.57 9.06
N THR A 118 -15.05 -11.24 9.39
CA THR A 118 -14.63 -10.89 10.75
C THR A 118 -13.95 -9.52 10.70
N LEU A 119 -14.32 -8.63 11.60
CA LEU A 119 -13.65 -7.37 11.87
C LEU A 119 -12.85 -7.51 13.15
N ASN A 120 -11.55 -7.23 13.10
CA ASN A 120 -10.70 -7.19 14.28
C ASN A 120 -10.26 -5.75 14.51
N ILE A 121 -10.60 -5.18 15.66
CA ILE A 121 -10.21 -3.82 16.06
C ILE A 121 -9.27 -3.98 17.26
N ASN A 122 -7.97 -3.92 17.03
CA ASN A 122 -6.97 -4.02 18.10
C ASN A 122 -6.84 -2.70 18.90
N SER A 123 -7.37 -1.59 18.38
CA SER A 123 -7.33 -0.30 19.08
C SER A 123 -8.45 0.62 18.63
N ILE A 124 -9.49 0.77 19.44
CA ILE A 124 -10.55 1.77 19.23
C ILE A 124 -10.00 3.20 19.41
N LYS A 125 -8.97 3.35 20.26
CA LYS A 125 -8.32 4.63 20.55
C LYS A 125 -7.37 5.09 19.43
N ASP A 126 -6.79 4.16 18.69
CA ASP A 126 -5.89 4.44 17.59
C ASP A 126 -6.14 3.39 16.48
N PRO A 127 -7.29 3.44 15.80
CA PRO A 127 -7.65 2.44 14.80
C PRO A 127 -6.79 2.48 13.53
N GLN A 128 -5.92 3.49 13.41
CA GLN A 128 -4.93 3.65 12.34
C GLN A 128 -3.58 3.02 12.66
N ASP A 129 -3.32 2.65 13.93
CA ASP A 129 -2.03 2.09 14.37
C ASP A 129 -1.89 0.69 13.81
N GLY A 130 -1.45 0.59 12.56
CA GLY A 130 -0.86 -0.56 11.92
C GLY A 130 -1.60 -1.91 11.95
N SER A 131 -1.71 -2.48 13.14
CA SER A 131 -2.44 -3.72 13.44
C SER A 131 -3.83 -3.44 13.99
N GLY A 132 -4.18 -2.16 14.21
CA GLY A 132 -5.35 -1.65 14.90
C GLY A 132 -6.69 -2.04 14.31
N LEU A 133 -6.74 -2.42 13.03
CA LEU A 133 -7.97 -2.68 12.30
C LEU A 133 -7.75 -3.67 11.14
N ALA A 134 -8.49 -4.78 11.12
CA ALA A 134 -8.44 -5.75 10.04
C ALA A 134 -9.83 -6.33 9.75
N GLY A 135 -10.34 -6.10 8.54
CA GLY A 135 -11.49 -6.81 7.99
C GLY A 135 -11.02 -8.05 7.23
N THR A 136 -11.61 -9.21 7.50
CA THR A 136 -11.34 -10.46 6.76
C THR A 136 -12.64 -11.04 6.22
N SER A 137 -12.78 -11.05 4.89
CA SER A 137 -13.84 -11.83 4.23
C SER A 137 -13.61 -13.33 4.41
N LYS A 138 -14.68 -14.07 4.68
CA LYS A 138 -14.70 -15.54 4.75
C LYS A 138 -15.33 -16.18 3.52
N THR A 139 -15.92 -15.38 2.63
CA THR A 139 -16.52 -15.83 1.36
C THR A 139 -15.81 -15.19 0.18
N ALA A 140 -15.78 -15.88 -0.97
CA ALA A 140 -15.01 -15.46 -2.14
C ALA A 140 -15.59 -14.24 -2.87
N ASN A 141 -16.90 -14.01 -2.75
CA ASN A 141 -17.63 -12.94 -3.44
C ASN A 141 -17.94 -11.74 -2.56
N LEU A 142 -17.42 -11.72 -1.33
CA LEU A 142 -17.59 -10.61 -0.41
C LEU A 142 -16.23 -9.95 -0.22
N GLN A 143 -16.19 -8.63 -0.35
CA GLN A 143 -15.04 -7.83 0.06
C GLN A 143 -15.43 -7.04 1.30
N ILE A 144 -14.50 -6.96 2.25
CA ILE A 144 -14.61 -6.10 3.42
C ILE A 144 -13.45 -5.11 3.37
N ALA A 145 -13.81 -3.85 3.50
CA ALA A 145 -12.88 -2.75 3.72
C ALA A 145 -13.12 -2.22 5.12
N ALA A 146 -12.05 -1.94 5.87
CA ALA A 146 -12.15 -1.30 7.17
C ALA A 146 -11.11 -0.17 7.23
N VAL A 147 -11.56 1.03 7.57
CA VAL A 147 -10.77 2.26 7.58
C VAL A 147 -10.86 2.90 8.96
N GLY A 148 -9.71 3.20 9.56
CA GLY A 148 -9.62 3.92 10.82
C GLY A 148 -9.44 5.42 10.60
N HIS A 149 -10.11 6.24 11.39
CA HIS A 149 -9.98 7.69 11.39
C HIS A 149 -9.55 8.19 12.77
N ARG A 150 -8.41 8.87 12.81
CA ARG A 150 -7.91 9.57 14.00
C ARG A 150 -8.32 11.04 13.98
N SER A 151 -8.74 11.53 15.13
CA SER A 151 -8.78 12.97 15.45
C SER A 151 -7.50 13.28 16.24
N SER A 152 -6.88 14.45 16.03
CA SER A 152 -5.63 14.79 16.71
C SER A 152 -5.83 14.78 18.24
N PRO A 153 -4.80 14.51 19.06
CA PRO A 153 -4.91 14.64 20.50
C PRO A 153 -5.39 16.05 20.89
N GLY A 154 -6.67 16.18 21.26
CA GLY A 154 -7.31 17.46 21.60
C GLY A 154 -8.50 17.86 20.73
N ASP A 155 -8.80 17.15 19.64
CA ASP A 155 -10.01 17.40 18.82
C ASP A 155 -11.28 16.88 19.51
N GLU A 156 -12.38 17.62 19.37
CA GLU A 156 -13.73 17.25 19.86
C GLU A 156 -14.39 16.13 19.03
N ASP A 157 -13.82 15.79 17.87
CA ASP A 157 -14.36 14.79 16.95
C ASP A 157 -14.10 13.36 17.46
N LEU A 158 -15.16 12.56 17.53
CA LEU A 158 -15.09 11.14 17.85
C LEU A 158 -14.18 10.40 16.86
N ARG A 159 -13.31 9.52 17.37
CA ARG A 159 -12.58 8.55 16.53
C ARG A 159 -13.60 7.72 15.76
N ARG A 160 -13.32 7.41 14.49
CA ARG A 160 -14.28 6.71 13.63
C ARG A 160 -13.63 5.50 12.97
N ILE A 161 -14.34 4.40 12.92
CA ILE A 161 -13.98 3.19 12.18
C ILE A 161 -15.10 2.98 11.17
N ASP A 162 -14.77 3.06 9.88
CA ASP A 162 -15.72 2.82 8.80
C ASP A 162 -15.43 1.45 8.19
N VAL A 163 -16.39 0.54 8.27
CA VAL A 163 -16.36 -0.78 7.66
C VAL A 163 -17.34 -0.79 6.51
N THR A 164 -16.91 -1.22 5.34
CA THR A 164 -17.80 -1.41 4.19
C THR A 164 -17.72 -2.84 3.69
N LEU A 165 -18.88 -3.45 3.50
CA LEU A 165 -19.02 -4.76 2.87
C LEU A 165 -19.62 -4.58 1.49
N VAL A 166 -19.08 -5.27 0.50
CA VAL A 166 -19.60 -5.22 -0.86
C VAL A 166 -19.54 -6.60 -1.52
N ASP A 167 -20.62 -6.98 -2.20
CA ASP A 167 -20.62 -8.17 -3.05
C ASP A 167 -19.81 -7.88 -4.31
N VAL A 168 -18.59 -8.41 -4.34
CA VAL A 168 -17.68 -8.25 -5.44
C VAL A 168 -16.94 -9.56 -5.66
N SER A 169 -17.14 -10.12 -6.85
CA SER A 169 -16.20 -11.09 -7.41
C SER A 169 -14.96 -10.33 -7.88
N ILE A 170 -13.80 -10.58 -7.30
CA ILE A 170 -12.54 -9.90 -7.67
C ILE A 170 -12.25 -10.06 -9.17
N GLY A 171 -12.57 -11.21 -9.75
CA GLY A 171 -12.42 -11.44 -11.19
C GLY A 171 -13.18 -10.44 -12.06
N ARG A 172 -14.29 -9.87 -11.56
CA ARG A 172 -15.15 -8.89 -12.24
C ARG A 172 -14.80 -7.43 -11.93
N LEU A 173 -13.75 -7.20 -11.14
CA LEU A 173 -13.20 -5.85 -10.98
C LEU A 173 -12.27 -5.54 -12.14
N ARG A 174 -12.24 -4.27 -12.53
CA ARG A 174 -11.25 -3.78 -13.49
C ARG A 174 -9.88 -3.63 -12.82
N TYR A 175 -8.81 -3.76 -13.60
CA TYR A 175 -7.45 -3.62 -13.08
C TYR A 175 -7.20 -2.28 -12.33
N ASN A 176 -7.77 -1.18 -12.80
CA ASN A 176 -7.65 0.13 -12.13
C ASN A 176 -8.47 0.25 -10.83
N ASP A 177 -9.37 -0.68 -10.57
CA ASP A 177 -10.29 -0.66 -9.43
C ASP A 177 -9.76 -1.44 -8.23
N VAL A 178 -8.57 -2.04 -8.32
CA VAL A 178 -8.00 -2.87 -7.27
C VAL A 178 -6.73 -2.30 -6.65
N SER A 179 -6.54 -2.60 -5.38
CA SER A 179 -5.28 -2.46 -4.64
C SER A 179 -4.55 -3.80 -4.64
N MET A 180 -3.23 -3.76 -4.78
CA MET A 180 -2.36 -4.94 -4.75
C MET A 180 -1.05 -4.65 -4.01
N LYS A 181 -0.50 -5.70 -3.40
CA LYS A 181 0.86 -5.70 -2.86
C LYS A 181 1.88 -5.83 -3.99
N ALA A 182 2.92 -5.00 -3.97
CA ALA A 182 4.08 -5.12 -4.85
C ALA A 182 5.38 -5.18 -4.04
N SER A 183 6.37 -5.89 -4.60
CA SER A 183 7.71 -5.95 -4.07
C SER A 183 8.56 -4.80 -4.62
N HIS A 184 9.15 -4.01 -3.74
CA HIS A 184 10.09 -2.94 -4.10
C HIS A 184 11.51 -3.51 -4.20
N ASN A 185 12.24 -3.15 -5.27
CA ASN A 185 13.56 -3.71 -5.60
C ASN A 185 13.59 -5.24 -5.49
N SER A 186 12.68 -5.93 -6.18
CA SER A 186 12.44 -7.37 -6.03
C SER A 186 13.68 -8.24 -6.21
N TYR A 187 14.65 -7.79 -6.99
CA TYR A 187 15.93 -8.46 -7.24
C TYR A 187 16.92 -8.42 -6.05
N GLN A 188 16.66 -7.60 -5.02
CA GLN A 188 17.48 -7.48 -3.81
C GLN A 188 16.89 -8.24 -2.62
N ARG A 189 15.81 -9.00 -2.83
CA ARG A 189 15.16 -9.76 -1.77
C ARG A 189 15.84 -11.10 -1.52
N ASP A 190 15.57 -11.66 -0.34
CA ASP A 190 16.04 -12.99 0.03
C ASP A 190 15.19 -14.05 -0.70
N GLU A 191 13.91 -13.75 -0.92
CA GLU A 191 12.99 -14.53 -1.73
C GLU A 191 13.31 -14.40 -3.23
N THR A 192 13.27 -15.53 -3.95
CA THR A 192 13.31 -15.53 -5.42
C THR A 192 12.06 -14.85 -6.00
N LEU A 193 12.13 -14.32 -7.22
CA LEU A 193 10.94 -13.71 -7.85
C LEU A 193 9.73 -14.66 -7.89
N ARG A 194 9.97 -15.96 -8.07
CA ARG A 194 8.91 -16.99 -8.11
C ARG A 194 8.23 -17.10 -6.75
N GLU A 195 8.98 -17.09 -5.65
CA GLU A 195 8.43 -17.08 -4.29
C GLU A 195 7.61 -15.82 -4.06
N GLN A 196 8.17 -14.64 -4.40
CA GLN A 196 7.52 -13.34 -4.17
C GLN A 196 6.11 -13.24 -4.77
N ILE A 197 5.86 -13.81 -5.95
CA ILE A 197 4.55 -13.76 -6.64
C ILE A 197 3.65 -14.98 -6.36
N THR A 198 4.20 -16.07 -5.83
CA THR A 198 3.40 -17.25 -5.51
C THR A 198 2.49 -16.94 -4.33
N TRP A 199 1.19 -17.13 -4.52
CA TRP A 199 0.19 -16.86 -3.48
C TRP A 199 0.29 -17.90 -2.36
N ASN A 200 0.38 -17.44 -1.11
CA ASN A 200 0.32 -18.30 0.06
C ASN A 200 -1.10 -18.28 0.67
N PRO A 201 -1.92 -19.32 0.46
CA PRO A 201 -3.31 -19.34 0.94
C PRO A 201 -3.45 -19.54 2.45
N LYS A 202 -2.34 -19.78 3.18
CA LYS A 202 -2.36 -19.92 4.65
C LYS A 202 -2.05 -18.59 5.33
N ASN A 203 -1.08 -17.86 4.78
CA ASN A 203 -0.64 -16.56 5.27
C ASN A 203 -0.64 -15.58 4.09
N HIS A 204 -1.74 -14.89 3.86
CA HIS A 204 -1.91 -13.98 2.72
C HIS A 204 -0.94 -12.79 2.72
N TYR A 205 -0.33 -12.48 3.87
CA TYR A 205 0.71 -11.47 4.00
C TYR A 205 2.10 -11.97 3.60
N ASP A 206 2.33 -13.27 3.48
CA ASP A 206 3.61 -13.85 3.05
C ASP A 206 3.64 -14.02 1.53
N CYS A 207 4.50 -13.24 0.87
CA CYS A 207 4.62 -13.19 -0.58
C CYS A 207 3.27 -12.91 -1.27
N GLY A 208 2.99 -13.52 -2.42
CA GLY A 208 1.76 -13.31 -3.17
C GLY A 208 1.63 -11.93 -3.81
N CYS A 209 2.75 -11.24 -4.07
CA CYS A 209 2.76 -9.94 -4.71
C CYS A 209 2.09 -9.98 -6.10
N GLY A 210 1.25 -8.99 -6.38
CA GLY A 210 0.73 -8.71 -7.72
C GLY A 210 1.68 -7.87 -8.58
N GLY A 211 2.73 -7.30 -7.97
CA GLY A 211 3.75 -6.55 -8.69
C GLY A 211 5.19 -6.82 -8.24
N LEU A 212 6.12 -6.69 -9.18
CA LEU A 212 7.57 -6.81 -9.00
C LEU A 212 8.27 -5.58 -9.57
N GLU A 213 9.52 -5.36 -9.17
CA GLU A 213 10.39 -4.29 -9.66
C GLU A 213 11.82 -4.78 -9.91
N LEU A 214 12.37 -4.41 -11.07
CA LEU A 214 13.74 -4.70 -11.47
C LEU A 214 14.43 -3.42 -11.93
N ASP A 215 15.57 -3.08 -11.32
CA ASP A 215 16.43 -2.00 -11.78
C ASP A 215 17.27 -2.51 -12.94
N ILE A 216 17.12 -1.92 -14.13
CA ILE A 216 17.76 -2.41 -15.35
C ILE A 216 18.68 -1.35 -15.96
N ALA A 217 19.80 -1.82 -16.51
CA ALA A 217 20.77 -1.01 -17.24
C ALA A 217 21.14 -1.71 -18.55
N GLN A 218 21.09 -0.95 -19.65
CA GLN A 218 21.35 -1.44 -21.00
C GLN A 218 22.84 -1.52 -21.33
N SER A 219 23.28 -2.55 -22.03
CA SER A 219 24.62 -2.64 -22.63
C SER A 219 24.84 -1.59 -23.72
N ASP A 220 26.11 -1.25 -23.99
CA ASP A 220 26.49 -0.24 -25.00
C ASP A 220 25.99 -0.55 -26.42
N ASP A 221 25.84 -1.83 -26.78
CA ASP A 221 25.30 -2.26 -28.07
C ASP A 221 23.76 -2.32 -28.11
N GLY A 222 23.11 -2.10 -26.97
CA GLY A 222 21.67 -2.07 -26.83
C GLY A 222 20.98 -3.44 -26.72
N LEU A 223 21.74 -4.54 -26.75
CA LEU A 223 21.21 -5.89 -26.91
C LEU A 223 20.97 -6.62 -25.57
N ASP A 224 21.69 -6.25 -24.52
CA ASP A 224 21.64 -6.89 -23.22
C ASP A 224 21.23 -5.91 -22.12
N TRP A 225 20.70 -6.47 -21.04
CA TRP A 225 20.22 -5.72 -19.88
C TRP A 225 20.64 -6.43 -18.61
N SER A 226 21.45 -5.76 -17.80
CA SER A 226 21.83 -6.26 -16.47
C SER A 226 20.84 -5.75 -15.42
N VAL A 227 20.59 -6.54 -14.38
CA VAL A 227 19.75 -6.12 -13.25
C VAL A 227 20.62 -5.77 -12.06
N GLY A 228 20.46 -4.55 -11.53
CA GLY A 228 21.17 -4.11 -10.34
C GLY A 228 20.97 -2.64 -10.02
N HIS A 229 21.22 -2.28 -8.76
CA HIS A 229 20.99 -0.92 -8.26
C HIS A 229 22.01 0.10 -8.80
N LYS A 230 23.17 -0.36 -9.29
CA LYS A 230 24.18 0.52 -9.86
C LYS A 230 23.72 0.94 -11.26
N GLY A 231 23.66 2.24 -11.51
CA GLY A 231 23.12 2.80 -12.75
C GLY A 231 24.01 2.67 -13.98
N SER A 232 24.64 1.52 -14.18
CA SER A 232 25.43 1.19 -15.36
C SER A 232 25.37 -0.30 -15.63
N TYR A 233 25.43 -0.69 -16.91
CA TYR A 233 25.44 -2.10 -17.28
C TYR A 233 26.64 -2.84 -16.68
N ASP A 234 26.39 -4.03 -16.15
CA ASP A 234 27.42 -4.94 -15.66
C ASP A 234 27.11 -6.38 -16.07
N LYS A 235 27.96 -6.94 -16.94
CA LYS A 235 27.86 -8.35 -17.38
C LYS A 235 28.04 -9.37 -16.26
N HIS A 236 28.62 -8.96 -15.12
CA HIS A 236 28.79 -9.81 -13.95
C HIS A 236 27.55 -9.85 -13.06
N TYR A 237 26.59 -8.94 -13.27
CA TYR A 237 25.28 -9.01 -12.65
C TYR A 237 24.41 -10.05 -13.33
N ARG A 238 23.38 -10.50 -12.61
CA ARG A 238 22.36 -11.35 -13.20
C ARG A 238 21.63 -10.54 -14.28
N GLN A 239 21.56 -11.11 -15.48
CA GLN A 239 20.93 -10.46 -16.62
C GLN A 239 19.41 -10.54 -16.53
N LEU A 240 18.72 -9.55 -17.10
CA LEU A 240 17.26 -9.45 -17.14
C LEU A 240 16.63 -10.70 -17.76
N SER A 241 17.24 -11.25 -18.81
CA SER A 241 16.83 -12.52 -19.44
C SER A 241 16.66 -13.66 -18.42
N GLY A 242 17.55 -13.74 -17.42
CA GLY A 242 17.45 -14.75 -16.37
C GLY A 242 16.21 -14.57 -15.49
N PHE A 243 15.88 -13.34 -15.11
CA PHE A 243 14.68 -13.04 -14.33
C PHE A 243 13.40 -13.26 -15.14
N LEU A 244 13.37 -12.82 -16.41
CA LEU A 244 12.21 -13.04 -17.29
C LEU A 244 11.99 -14.54 -17.54
N SER A 245 13.06 -15.32 -17.66
CA SER A 245 12.98 -16.78 -17.76
C SER A 245 12.33 -17.40 -16.51
N ASP A 246 12.70 -16.96 -15.30
CA ASP A 246 12.07 -17.46 -14.06
C ASP A 246 10.55 -17.21 -14.05
N LEU A 247 10.15 -16.01 -14.48
CA LEU A 247 8.74 -15.59 -14.57
C LEU A 247 7.97 -16.38 -15.64
N ALA A 248 8.57 -16.60 -16.81
CA ALA A 248 7.96 -17.38 -17.88
C ALA A 248 7.75 -18.85 -17.48
N VAL A 249 8.75 -19.46 -16.83
CA VAL A 249 8.61 -20.83 -16.30
C VAL A 249 7.57 -20.87 -15.20
N TRP A 250 7.54 -19.88 -14.29
CA TRP A 250 6.51 -19.81 -13.24
C TRP A 250 5.11 -19.69 -13.81
N SER A 251 4.91 -18.81 -14.80
CA SER A 251 3.62 -18.63 -15.47
C SER A 251 3.14 -19.94 -16.10
N LYS A 252 4.03 -20.68 -16.77
CA LYS A 252 3.71 -22.00 -17.34
C LYS A 252 3.34 -23.05 -16.28
N GLU A 253 3.99 -23.03 -15.13
CA GLU A 253 3.71 -23.95 -14.02
C GLU A 253 2.43 -23.58 -13.23
N ASN A 254 1.92 -22.36 -13.42
CA ASN A 254 0.76 -21.82 -12.70
C ASN A 254 -0.30 -21.34 -13.71
N ASP A 255 -0.80 -22.25 -14.55
CA ASP A 255 -1.86 -21.92 -15.50
C ASP A 255 -3.13 -21.38 -14.79
N GLY A 256 -3.67 -20.30 -15.33
CA GLY A 256 -4.75 -19.52 -14.73
C GLY A 256 -4.30 -18.55 -13.64
N HIS A 257 -2.99 -18.28 -13.50
CA HIS A 257 -2.50 -17.30 -12.53
C HIS A 257 -3.11 -15.93 -12.80
N ASP A 258 -3.36 -15.16 -11.73
CA ASP A 258 -3.79 -13.78 -11.93
C ASP A 258 -2.65 -12.93 -12.52
N VAL A 259 -3.04 -11.79 -13.07
CA VAL A 259 -2.15 -10.81 -13.67
C VAL A 259 -0.98 -10.41 -12.75
N ILE A 260 0.22 -10.25 -13.32
CA ILE A 260 1.42 -9.78 -12.62
C ILE A 260 1.96 -8.53 -13.30
N THR A 261 2.23 -7.48 -12.52
CA THR A 261 2.78 -6.21 -13.03
C THR A 261 4.27 -6.11 -12.75
N LEU A 262 5.08 -6.08 -13.82
CA LEU A 262 6.52 -5.94 -13.75
C LEU A 262 6.93 -4.48 -14.00
N HIS A 263 7.52 -3.84 -13.00
CA HIS A 263 8.13 -2.53 -13.12
C HIS A 263 9.60 -2.68 -13.52
N LEU A 264 9.99 -2.06 -14.62
CA LEU A 264 11.37 -2.04 -15.11
C LEU A 264 11.93 -0.63 -14.90
N ASP A 265 12.69 -0.43 -13.83
CA ASP A 265 13.29 0.86 -13.49
C ASP A 265 14.54 1.09 -14.35
N LEU A 266 14.42 1.99 -15.32
CA LEU A 266 15.48 2.35 -16.25
C LEU A 266 16.54 3.18 -15.53
N LYS A 267 17.60 2.52 -15.07
CA LYS A 267 18.77 3.21 -14.50
C LYS A 267 19.70 3.76 -15.57
N HIS A 268 19.81 3.07 -16.70
CA HIS A 268 20.64 3.48 -17.83
C HIS A 268 20.13 2.90 -19.16
N THR A 269 20.01 3.75 -20.16
CA THR A 269 19.81 3.41 -21.56
C THR A 269 21.02 3.90 -22.36
N ALA A 270 21.54 3.06 -23.25
CA ALA A 270 22.78 3.35 -23.97
C ALA A 270 22.53 3.94 -25.36
N THR A 271 21.34 3.71 -25.93
CA THR A 271 21.02 4.08 -27.31
C THR A 271 19.70 4.86 -27.36
N LYS A 272 19.54 5.70 -28.39
CA LYS A 272 18.25 6.37 -28.66
C LYS A 272 17.16 5.41 -29.14
N ASP A 273 17.55 4.23 -29.63
CA ASP A 273 16.67 3.20 -30.17
C ASP A 273 16.25 2.19 -29.08
N PHE A 274 16.61 2.46 -27.80
CA PHE A 274 16.28 1.62 -26.66
C PHE A 274 14.80 1.25 -26.56
N PRO A 275 13.80 2.08 -26.95
CA PRO A 275 12.40 1.67 -26.85
C PRO A 275 12.09 0.44 -27.69
N ASP A 276 12.54 0.44 -28.95
CA ASP A 276 12.31 -0.68 -29.88
C ASP A 276 13.17 -1.89 -29.51
N GLN A 277 14.39 -1.65 -29.01
CA GLN A 277 15.28 -2.71 -28.52
C GLN A 277 14.72 -3.40 -27.26
N LEU A 278 14.16 -2.64 -26.31
CA LEU A 278 13.51 -3.18 -25.12
C LEU A 278 12.25 -3.97 -25.49
N ASP A 279 11.42 -3.44 -26.40
CA ASP A 279 10.24 -4.16 -26.92
C ASP A 279 10.64 -5.49 -27.56
N ALA A 280 11.65 -5.48 -28.44
CA ALA A 280 12.19 -6.69 -29.06
C ALA A 280 12.77 -7.66 -28.01
N TYR A 281 13.41 -7.14 -26.96
CA TYR A 281 13.96 -7.96 -25.87
C TYR A 281 12.84 -8.68 -25.11
N LEU A 282 11.74 -8.01 -24.80
CA LEU A 282 10.65 -8.56 -23.98
C LEU A 282 9.74 -9.51 -24.74
N LYS A 283 9.49 -9.25 -26.03
CA LYS A 283 8.46 -9.92 -26.85
C LYS A 283 8.47 -11.45 -26.77
N ASP A 284 9.65 -12.05 -26.77
CA ASP A 284 9.81 -13.52 -26.79
C ASP A 284 10.19 -14.11 -25.43
N ARG A 285 10.31 -13.26 -24.39
CA ARG A 285 10.80 -13.67 -23.05
C ARG A 285 9.71 -13.73 -22.00
N LEU A 286 8.61 -13.02 -22.18
CA LEU A 286 7.42 -13.16 -21.35
C LEU A 286 6.29 -13.80 -22.17
N PRO A 287 5.35 -14.54 -21.55
CA PRO A 287 4.25 -15.18 -22.26
C PRO A 287 3.30 -14.16 -22.93
N ARG A 288 2.31 -13.67 -22.21
CA ARG A 288 1.34 -12.69 -22.69
C ARG A 288 1.58 -11.38 -21.97
N ILE A 289 1.80 -10.30 -22.72
CA ILE A 289 1.92 -8.94 -22.18
C ILE A 289 0.69 -8.14 -22.61
N TYR A 290 -0.10 -7.60 -21.67
CA TYR A 290 -1.14 -6.61 -21.96
C TYR A 290 -0.50 -5.25 -22.21
N THR A 291 -0.83 -4.64 -23.35
CA THR A 291 -0.08 -3.50 -23.90
C THR A 291 -0.87 -2.19 -23.84
N PRO A 292 -0.18 -1.03 -23.89
CA PRO A 292 -0.84 0.26 -24.07
C PRO A 292 -1.72 0.31 -25.32
N GLY A 293 -1.30 -0.31 -26.42
CA GLY A 293 -2.07 -0.36 -27.66
C GLY A 293 -3.44 -1.02 -27.48
N GLU A 294 -3.53 -2.06 -26.66
CA GLU A 294 -4.79 -2.72 -26.31
C GLU A 294 -5.69 -1.85 -25.44
N LEU A 295 -5.14 -1.12 -24.47
CA LEU A 295 -5.91 -0.16 -23.66
C LEU A 295 -6.39 1.04 -24.48
N MET A 296 -5.52 1.56 -25.37
CA MET A 296 -5.84 2.64 -26.29
C MET A 296 -6.96 2.26 -27.25
N GLY A 297 -6.92 1.06 -27.81
CA GLY A 297 -7.83 0.66 -28.89
C GLY A 297 -7.81 1.67 -30.04
N SER A 298 -8.99 2.19 -30.39
CA SER A 298 -9.13 3.21 -31.44
C SER A 298 -8.79 4.63 -30.97
N GLN A 299 -8.65 4.89 -29.68
CA GLN A 299 -8.45 6.24 -29.12
C GLN A 299 -7.08 6.84 -29.50
N GLU A 300 -7.00 8.17 -29.48
CA GLU A 300 -5.79 8.91 -29.86
C GLU A 300 -4.71 8.87 -28.76
N THR A 301 -5.12 8.86 -27.50
CA THR A 301 -4.24 8.90 -26.34
C THR A 301 -4.51 7.73 -25.39
N LEU A 302 -3.53 7.40 -24.55
CA LEU A 302 -3.66 6.31 -23.57
C LEU A 302 -4.68 6.66 -22.49
N ALA A 303 -4.69 7.91 -22.03
CA ALA A 303 -5.67 8.40 -21.07
C ALA A 303 -7.12 8.27 -21.60
N LEU A 304 -7.37 8.68 -22.86
CA LEU A 304 -8.68 8.50 -23.49
C LEU A 304 -9.03 7.03 -23.69
N GLY A 305 -8.05 6.19 -24.02
CA GLY A 305 -8.20 4.73 -24.07
C GLY A 305 -8.73 4.17 -22.76
N ALA A 306 -8.07 4.52 -21.66
CA ALA A 306 -8.49 4.11 -20.32
C ALA A 306 -9.89 4.62 -19.97
N GLU A 307 -10.19 5.89 -20.25
CA GLU A 307 -11.51 6.49 -19.99
C GLU A 307 -12.65 5.83 -20.79
N ARG A 308 -12.43 5.57 -22.09
CA ARG A 308 -13.49 5.17 -23.03
C ARG A 308 -13.64 3.67 -23.17
N ASN A 309 -12.54 2.93 -23.13
CA ASN A 309 -12.56 1.48 -23.26
C ASN A 309 -12.60 0.79 -21.89
N GLY A 310 -12.06 1.45 -20.86
CA GLY A 310 -11.88 0.89 -19.52
C GLY A 310 -10.74 -0.12 -19.46
N TRP A 311 -10.19 -0.30 -18.27
CA TRP A 311 -9.25 -1.41 -18.04
C TRP A 311 -9.97 -2.75 -18.11
N PRO A 312 -9.31 -3.82 -18.57
CA PRO A 312 -9.88 -5.16 -18.55
C PRO A 312 -10.23 -5.62 -17.14
N PHE A 313 -11.14 -6.58 -17.04
CA PHE A 313 -11.40 -7.25 -15.78
C PHE A 313 -10.20 -8.12 -15.37
N ILE A 314 -10.02 -8.32 -14.05
CA ILE A 314 -8.92 -9.15 -13.53
C ILE A 314 -8.98 -10.57 -14.10
N GLU A 315 -10.18 -11.14 -14.28
CA GLU A 315 -10.34 -12.47 -14.87
C GLU A 315 -9.89 -12.54 -16.34
N ASP A 316 -10.07 -11.45 -17.10
CA ASP A 316 -9.66 -11.35 -18.50
C ASP A 316 -8.12 -11.19 -18.63
N LEU A 317 -7.45 -10.82 -17.54
CA LEU A 317 -6.00 -10.66 -17.44
C LEU A 317 -5.30 -11.88 -16.84
N LYS A 318 -5.99 -13.02 -16.68
CA LYS A 318 -5.32 -14.26 -16.29
C LYS A 318 -4.22 -14.64 -17.29
N ASN A 319 -3.18 -15.31 -16.80
CA ASN A 319 -2.00 -15.71 -17.57
C ASN A 319 -1.27 -14.54 -18.26
N THR A 320 -1.46 -13.31 -17.78
CA THR A 320 -0.96 -12.10 -18.42
C THR A 320 -0.01 -11.32 -17.51
N PHE A 321 0.97 -10.67 -18.13
CA PHE A 321 1.83 -9.69 -17.50
C PHE A 321 1.44 -8.29 -17.97
N LEU A 322 1.52 -7.31 -17.09
CA LEU A 322 1.65 -5.90 -17.48
C LEU A 322 3.10 -5.51 -17.24
N VAL A 323 3.70 -4.75 -18.16
CA VAL A 323 5.05 -4.24 -17.97
C VAL A 323 4.98 -2.71 -17.95
N CYS A 324 5.63 -2.09 -16.98
CA CYS A 324 5.69 -0.63 -16.83
C CYS A 324 7.15 -0.20 -16.71
N VAL A 325 7.63 0.64 -17.62
CA VAL A 325 8.96 1.27 -17.49
C VAL A 325 8.86 2.43 -16.49
N THR A 326 9.83 2.46 -15.57
CA THR A 326 9.96 3.48 -14.52
C THR A 326 11.41 4.01 -14.53
N GLY A 327 11.84 4.73 -13.48
CA GLY A 327 13.23 5.20 -13.38
C GLY A 327 13.48 6.55 -14.07
N ASN A 328 14.46 6.61 -14.98
CA ASN A 328 14.88 7.86 -15.61
C ASN A 328 13.72 8.60 -16.31
N LYS A 329 13.47 9.85 -15.85
CA LYS A 329 12.37 10.70 -16.31
C LYS A 329 12.34 10.95 -17.82
N GLN A 330 13.50 11.16 -18.45
CA GLN A 330 13.57 11.44 -19.87
C GLN A 330 13.30 10.17 -20.69
N ASP A 331 13.90 9.05 -20.30
CA ASP A 331 13.76 7.79 -21.02
C ASP A 331 12.30 7.30 -20.98
N LYS A 332 11.68 7.29 -19.80
CA LYS A 332 10.27 6.86 -19.68
C LYS A 332 9.31 7.78 -20.43
N GLN A 333 9.60 9.08 -20.52
CA GLN A 333 8.84 10.00 -21.38
C GLN A 333 9.03 9.67 -22.86
N THR A 334 10.27 9.49 -23.31
CA THR A 334 10.58 9.11 -24.70
C THR A 334 9.90 7.81 -25.10
N TYR A 335 9.91 6.82 -24.20
CA TYR A 335 9.25 5.54 -24.42
C TYR A 335 7.72 5.71 -24.56
N ALA A 336 7.08 6.50 -23.69
CA ALA A 336 5.64 6.75 -23.70
C ALA A 336 5.15 7.49 -24.97
N GLU A 337 5.93 8.46 -25.45
CA GLU A 337 5.49 9.36 -26.54
C GLU A 337 5.80 8.79 -27.94
N THR A 338 6.75 7.86 -28.05
CA THR A 338 7.19 7.32 -29.34
C THR A 338 6.30 6.17 -29.78
N VAL A 339 5.31 6.45 -30.64
CA VAL A 339 4.39 5.45 -31.23
C VAL A 339 3.68 4.60 -30.14
N PRO A 340 2.96 5.22 -29.19
CA PRO A 340 2.44 4.57 -27.98
C PRO A 340 1.61 3.30 -28.25
N LYS A 341 0.84 3.25 -29.35
CA LYS A 341 0.03 2.07 -29.72
C LYS A 341 0.85 0.82 -30.03
N SER A 342 2.14 0.96 -30.37
CA SER A 342 3.01 -0.15 -30.74
C SER A 342 3.93 -0.62 -29.61
N ARG A 343 3.98 0.11 -28.49
CA ARG A 343 4.82 -0.20 -27.33
C ARG A 343 4.31 -1.46 -26.62
N LEU A 344 5.22 -2.28 -26.09
CA LEU A 344 4.83 -3.42 -25.24
C LEU A 344 4.63 -3.02 -23.77
N CYS A 345 5.31 -1.97 -23.31
CA CYS A 345 5.23 -1.54 -21.92
C CYS A 345 4.40 -0.26 -21.77
N PHE A 346 3.75 -0.11 -20.64
CA PHE A 346 3.36 1.19 -20.11
C PHE A 346 4.60 1.95 -19.65
N ALA A 347 4.47 3.26 -19.42
CA ALA A 347 5.49 4.08 -18.77
C ALA A 347 4.84 4.90 -17.66
N ASP A 348 5.55 5.10 -16.56
CA ASP A 348 5.08 5.91 -15.44
C ASP A 348 5.47 7.39 -15.58
N LYS A 349 4.88 8.21 -14.70
CA LYS A 349 5.26 9.60 -14.45
C LYS A 349 5.58 9.75 -12.97
N ASP A 350 6.76 10.29 -12.65
CA ASP A 350 7.05 10.71 -11.27
C ASP A 350 6.09 11.84 -10.89
N THR A 351 5.47 11.73 -9.74
CA THR A 351 4.43 12.66 -9.28
C THR A 351 4.73 13.10 -7.86
N ASP A 352 4.73 14.41 -7.64
CA ASP A 352 4.91 15.01 -6.30
C ASP A 352 3.65 14.82 -5.45
N ALA A 353 3.77 14.94 -4.12
CA ALA A 353 2.70 14.58 -3.18
C ALA A 353 1.36 15.30 -3.43
N ASP A 354 1.39 16.57 -3.87
CA ASP A 354 0.21 17.39 -4.16
C ASP A 354 -0.08 17.57 -5.66
N GLU A 355 0.70 16.94 -6.54
CA GLU A 355 0.50 17.02 -7.98
C GLU A 355 -0.72 16.20 -8.41
N ASN A 356 -1.64 16.80 -9.18
CA ASN A 356 -2.75 16.08 -9.78
C ASN A 356 -2.26 15.13 -10.88
N PRO A 357 -2.46 13.80 -10.76
CA PRO A 357 -2.06 12.83 -11.77
C PRO A 357 -2.81 13.06 -13.08
N SER A 358 -2.08 13.45 -14.12
CA SER A 358 -2.61 13.61 -15.47
C SER A 358 -1.48 13.58 -16.50
N ASP A 359 -1.68 12.81 -17.57
CA ASP A 359 -0.81 12.74 -18.74
C ASP A 359 -1.53 12.04 -19.90
N PRO A 360 -1.42 12.50 -21.16
CA PRO A 360 -2.09 11.86 -22.29
C PRO A 360 -1.52 10.46 -22.63
N HIS A 361 -0.24 10.21 -22.37
CA HIS A 361 0.45 8.99 -22.80
C HIS A 361 0.84 8.06 -21.64
N ARG A 362 0.61 8.48 -20.40
CA ARG A 362 0.96 7.72 -19.19
C ARG A 362 -0.24 7.65 -18.26
N VAL A 363 -0.53 6.44 -17.80
CA VAL A 363 -1.63 6.14 -16.87
C VAL A 363 -1.12 5.61 -15.54
N PHE A 364 0.17 5.29 -15.44
CA PHE A 364 0.84 4.96 -14.17
C PHE A 364 1.48 6.22 -13.60
N PHE A 365 1.20 6.51 -12.33
CA PHE A 365 1.73 7.66 -11.61
C PHE A 365 2.43 7.17 -10.35
N ASN A 366 3.73 7.43 -10.28
CA ASN A 366 4.62 6.86 -9.29
C ASN A 366 4.97 7.91 -8.23
N PHE A 367 4.69 7.58 -6.98
CA PHE A 367 4.84 8.45 -5.83
C PHE A 367 5.85 7.88 -4.85
N HIS A 368 6.83 8.71 -4.51
CA HIS A 368 7.67 8.49 -3.34
C HIS A 368 6.90 8.96 -2.11
N ILE A 369 6.40 8.03 -1.30
CA ILE A 369 5.64 8.43 -0.12
C ILE A 369 6.56 8.68 1.07
N PHE A 370 6.34 9.82 1.72
CA PHE A 370 6.96 10.17 2.99
C PHE A 370 5.86 10.49 4.01
N HIS A 371 6.13 10.17 5.27
CA HIS A 371 5.22 10.51 6.36
C HIS A 371 5.09 12.04 6.55
N SER A 372 6.13 12.81 6.23
CA SER A 372 6.13 14.29 6.33
C SER A 372 5.04 14.95 5.49
N ASP A 373 4.69 14.35 4.36
CA ASP A 373 3.74 14.89 3.39
C ASP A 373 2.49 14.01 3.26
N ARG A 374 2.24 13.17 4.28
CA ARG A 374 1.12 12.21 4.38
C ARG A 374 -0.20 12.78 3.91
N ASP A 375 -0.62 13.89 4.50
CA ASP A 375 -1.94 14.45 4.24
C ASP A 375 -2.08 14.97 2.80
N GLN A 376 -0.98 15.37 2.16
CA GLN A 376 -0.98 15.84 0.78
C GLN A 376 -1.20 14.68 -0.19
N TRP A 377 -0.37 13.64 -0.15
CA TRP A 377 -0.50 12.52 -1.07
C TRP A 377 -1.76 11.70 -0.80
N MET A 378 -2.19 11.54 0.45
CA MET A 378 -3.46 10.85 0.75
C MET A 378 -4.65 11.60 0.15
N LYS A 379 -4.65 12.93 0.20
CA LYS A 379 -5.69 13.75 -0.42
C LYS A 379 -5.69 13.56 -1.93
N THR A 380 -4.52 13.59 -2.56
CA THR A 380 -4.35 13.34 -4.01
C THR A 380 -4.86 11.96 -4.40
N PHE A 381 -4.50 10.92 -3.67
CA PHE A 381 -4.90 9.53 -3.97
C PHE A 381 -6.41 9.36 -3.88
N LYS A 382 -7.03 9.88 -2.80
CA LYS A 382 -8.49 9.83 -2.61
C LYS A 382 -9.25 10.53 -3.73
N ALA A 383 -8.76 11.68 -4.19
CA ALA A 383 -9.34 12.42 -5.31
C ALA A 383 -9.23 11.66 -6.66
N CYS A 384 -8.36 10.65 -6.73
CA CYS A 384 -8.16 9.85 -7.94
C CYS A 384 -8.89 8.51 -7.96
N VAL A 385 -9.60 8.15 -6.89
CA VAL A 385 -10.41 6.93 -6.91
C VAL A 385 -11.52 7.07 -7.95
N GLY A 386 -11.75 6.01 -8.73
CA GLY A 386 -12.73 5.99 -9.82
C GLY A 386 -12.27 6.64 -11.12
N ARG A 387 -11.06 7.23 -11.19
CA ARG A 387 -10.48 7.73 -12.44
C ARG A 387 -9.82 6.58 -13.22
N PRO A 388 -10.39 6.14 -14.36
CA PRO A 388 -9.85 4.99 -15.10
C PRO A 388 -8.48 5.26 -15.71
N GLU A 389 -8.15 6.52 -15.99
CA GLU A 389 -6.86 6.95 -16.54
C GLU A 389 -5.74 7.05 -15.49
N VAL A 390 -5.99 6.68 -14.23
CA VAL A 390 -5.02 6.82 -13.13
C VAL A 390 -4.81 5.50 -12.38
N ILE A 391 -3.61 4.94 -12.53
CA ILE A 391 -3.04 3.88 -11.69
C ILE A 391 -1.98 4.50 -10.79
N ILE A 392 -2.24 4.52 -9.49
CA ILE A 392 -1.29 5.06 -8.50
C ILE A 392 -0.38 3.94 -8.03
N ARG A 393 0.93 4.15 -8.13
CA ARG A 393 1.96 3.37 -7.45
C ARG A 393 2.59 4.19 -6.35
N ALA A 394 2.58 3.67 -5.13
CA ALA A 394 3.33 4.23 -4.01
C ALA A 394 4.48 3.31 -3.67
N TYR A 395 5.69 3.84 -3.48
CA TYR A 395 6.85 3.06 -3.07
C TYR A 395 7.47 3.56 -1.76
N LEU A 396 8.18 2.67 -1.08
CA LEU A 396 8.62 2.78 0.33
C LEU A 396 7.48 2.70 1.36
N ALA A 397 6.43 1.93 1.09
CA ALA A 397 5.41 1.55 2.09
C ALA A 397 5.96 0.50 3.08
N ASN A 398 7.07 0.83 3.76
CA ASN A 398 7.86 -0.08 4.59
C ASN A 398 7.45 -0.10 6.07
N SER A 399 6.37 0.60 6.42
CA SER A 399 5.78 0.61 7.75
C SER A 399 4.28 0.32 7.66
N GLU A 400 3.74 -0.17 8.77
CA GLU A 400 2.31 -0.39 8.98
C GLU A 400 1.47 0.83 8.64
N ASP A 401 1.84 1.99 9.19
CA ASP A 401 1.12 3.25 8.98
C ASP A 401 1.07 3.62 7.49
N ASN A 402 2.21 3.64 6.80
CA ASN A 402 2.27 3.99 5.38
C ASN A 402 1.48 2.99 4.52
N TRP A 403 1.49 1.72 4.90
CA TRP A 403 0.74 0.67 4.21
C TRP A 403 -0.77 0.89 4.34
N ASN A 404 -1.26 1.07 5.56
CA ASN A 404 -2.67 1.34 5.83
C ASN A 404 -3.12 2.66 5.21
N ASP A 405 -2.31 3.70 5.28
CA ASP A 405 -2.60 4.98 4.64
C ASP A 405 -2.71 4.83 3.10
N CYS A 406 -1.90 3.98 2.47
CA CYS A 406 -2.03 3.67 1.05
C CYS A 406 -3.34 2.94 0.74
N LEU A 407 -3.74 1.97 1.57
CA LEU A 407 -5.02 1.29 1.44
C LEU A 407 -6.18 2.30 1.57
N ASP A 408 -6.23 3.04 2.67
CA ASP A 408 -7.27 4.00 3.02
C ASP A 408 -7.44 5.16 2.04
N SER A 409 -6.39 5.45 1.28
CA SER A 409 -6.39 6.50 0.25
C SER A 409 -6.63 5.99 -1.16
N GLY A 410 -6.72 4.67 -1.35
CA GLY A 410 -7.05 4.06 -2.63
C GLY A 410 -5.87 3.92 -3.58
N CYS A 411 -4.67 3.67 -3.06
CA CYS A 411 -3.52 3.33 -3.89
C CYS A 411 -3.75 2.01 -4.67
N CYS A 412 -3.31 1.92 -5.92
CA CYS A 412 -3.46 0.70 -6.74
C CYS A 412 -2.32 -0.29 -6.49
N VAL A 413 -1.08 0.20 -6.51
CA VAL A 413 0.14 -0.62 -6.41
C VAL A 413 0.95 -0.15 -5.20
N ILE A 414 0.92 -0.92 -4.11
CA ILE A 414 1.60 -0.58 -2.87
C ILE A 414 2.91 -1.36 -2.80
N ALA A 415 4.02 -0.68 -3.11
CA ALA A 415 5.35 -1.29 -3.19
C ALA A 415 6.09 -1.19 -1.84
N THR A 416 6.53 -2.34 -1.34
CA THR A 416 7.22 -2.47 -0.05
C THR A 416 8.41 -3.43 -0.13
N ASN A 417 9.39 -3.24 0.74
CA ASN A 417 10.46 -4.19 0.99
C ASN A 417 10.02 -5.29 1.99
N LYS A 418 8.80 -5.19 2.55
CA LYS A 418 8.27 -6.00 3.65
C LYS A 418 7.23 -7.02 3.17
N ILE A 419 7.66 -7.91 2.28
CA ILE A 419 6.74 -8.81 1.56
C ILE A 419 6.48 -10.16 2.24
N SER A 420 7.26 -10.52 3.28
CA SER A 420 7.11 -11.73 4.09
C SER A 420 7.33 -11.42 5.57
N ASP A 421 6.77 -12.23 6.48
CA ASP A 421 6.89 -12.10 7.93
C ASP A 421 6.42 -10.74 8.49
N HIS A 422 5.50 -10.09 7.77
CA HIS A 422 4.93 -8.79 8.11
C HIS A 422 3.42 -8.85 7.93
N ALA A 423 2.71 -9.27 9.00
CA ALA A 423 1.26 -9.54 8.97
C ALA A 423 0.41 -8.37 8.43
N TRP A 424 0.89 -7.15 8.62
CA TRP A 424 0.27 -5.92 8.14
C TRP A 424 0.39 -5.67 6.64
N ALA A 425 1.35 -6.31 5.95
CA ALA A 425 1.56 -6.16 4.51
C ALA A 425 0.55 -7.01 3.71
N LEU A 426 -0.73 -6.72 3.96
CA LEU A 426 -1.89 -7.44 3.45
C LEU A 426 -2.83 -6.45 2.76
N VAL A 427 -3.30 -6.78 1.55
CA VAL A 427 -4.35 -6.00 0.87
C VAL A 427 -5.73 -6.62 1.04
N GLY A 428 -5.81 -7.94 1.27
CA GLY A 428 -7.06 -8.68 1.44
C GLY A 428 -6.83 -10.20 1.44
N ALA A 429 -7.90 -10.98 1.46
CA ALA A 429 -7.84 -12.46 1.45
C ALA A 429 -7.47 -13.07 0.09
N GLN A 430 -7.18 -12.23 -0.90
CA GLN A 430 -6.77 -12.58 -2.25
C GLN A 430 -5.66 -11.61 -2.68
N ARG A 431 -5.02 -11.88 -3.82
CA ARG A 431 -3.94 -11.04 -4.37
C ARG A 431 -4.37 -9.58 -4.60
N PHE A 432 -5.65 -9.37 -4.86
CA PHE A 432 -6.26 -8.07 -5.09
C PHE A 432 -7.37 -7.82 -4.08
N ALA A 433 -7.62 -6.55 -3.78
CA ALA A 433 -8.80 -6.10 -3.07
C ALA A 433 -9.40 -4.90 -3.81
N LYS A 434 -10.71 -4.68 -3.70
CA LYS A 434 -11.34 -3.46 -4.26
C LYS A 434 -10.73 -2.22 -3.59
N ARG A 435 -10.37 -1.22 -4.38
CA ARG A 435 -9.87 0.08 -3.88
C ARG A 435 -10.93 0.76 -3.02
N VAL A 436 -10.46 1.41 -1.97
CA VAL A 436 -11.25 2.29 -1.10
C VAL A 436 -10.78 3.74 -1.25
N PRO A 437 -11.55 4.77 -0.85
CA PRO A 437 -12.96 4.70 -0.48
C PRO A 437 -13.82 4.08 -1.59
N LEU A 438 -14.80 3.28 -1.20
CA LEU A 438 -15.79 2.75 -2.13
C LEU A 438 -16.72 3.90 -2.52
N LEU A 439 -16.37 4.61 -3.60
CA LEU A 439 -17.19 5.67 -4.20
C LEU A 439 -18.49 5.13 -4.77
#